data_AF-A0A968F410-F1
#
_entry.id   AF-A0A968F410-F1
#
_cell.length_a   1.000
_cell.length_b   1.000
_cell.length_c   1.000
_cell.angle_alpha   90.00
_cell.angle_beta   90.00
_cell.angle_gamma   90.00
#
_symmetry.space_group_name_H-M   'P 1'
#
loop_
_entity.id
_entity.type
_entity.pdbx_description
1 polymer ?
#
loop_
_entity_poly.entity_id
_entity_poly.type
_entity_poly.pdbx_seq_one_letter_code
_entity_poly.pdbx_strand_id
1 'polypeptide(L)'
;MEQIQKAGEDSFVTYSIPNAVLKFKQGFGRLIRQKTDTGVIIVTDNRLIKSNYGQIFLNSIPTELNVIYSQDEFLDRIRSL
;
A
#
# COMPACT_ATOMS: atom_id res chain seq x y z
N MET A 1 -6.44 -13.73 17.17
CA MET A 1 -5.41 -14.51 16.47
C MET A 1 -5.56 -16.00 16.76
N GLU A 2 -5.62 -16.44 18.03
CA GLU A 2 -5.76 -17.87 18.39
C GLU A 2 -7.03 -18.57 17.87
N GLN A 3 -8.16 -17.87 17.72
CA GLN A 3 -9.40 -18.50 17.25
C GLN A 3 -9.43 -18.81 15.73
N ILE A 4 -8.59 -18.15 14.92
CA ILE A 4 -8.56 -18.35 13.45
C ILE A 4 -7.68 -19.55 13.08
N GLN A 5 -6.66 -19.88 13.88
CA GLN A 5 -5.82 -21.07 13.64
C GLN A 5 -6.58 -22.39 13.74
N LYS A 6 -7.71 -22.43 14.47
CA LYS A 6 -8.53 -23.65 14.59
C LYS A 6 -9.25 -24.04 13.30
N ALA A 7 -9.33 -23.17 12.30
CA ALA A 7 -10.05 -23.42 11.05
C ALA A 7 -9.18 -23.99 9.91
N GLY A 8 -7.86 -24.16 10.12
CA GLY A 8 -6.93 -24.57 9.05
C GLY A 8 -6.67 -23.49 7.99
N GLU A 9 -7.28 -22.31 8.12
CA GLU A 9 -7.04 -21.15 7.26
C GLU A 9 -5.87 -20.31 7.79
N ASP A 10 -5.03 -19.84 6.88
CA ASP A 10 -3.92 -18.96 7.22
C ASP A 10 -4.43 -17.59 7.69
N SER A 11 -4.42 -17.37 9.01
CA SER A 11 -4.80 -16.10 9.66
C SER A 11 -4.05 -14.88 9.15
N PHE A 12 -2.87 -15.06 8.55
CA PHE A 12 -2.16 -13.98 7.89
C PHE A 12 -2.96 -13.51 6.66
N VAL A 13 -3.35 -14.44 5.80
CA VAL A 13 -4.09 -14.16 4.56
C VAL A 13 -5.53 -13.72 4.85
N THR A 14 -6.23 -14.40 5.77
CA THR A 14 -7.66 -14.17 6.00
C THR A 14 -7.96 -12.98 6.90
N TYR A 15 -6.99 -12.52 7.70
CA TYR A 15 -7.20 -11.41 8.63
C TYR A 15 -6.14 -10.31 8.52
N SER A 16 -4.87 -10.66 8.61
CA SER A 16 -3.79 -9.66 8.69
C SER A 16 -3.68 -8.83 7.41
N ILE A 17 -3.73 -9.47 6.25
CA ILE A 17 -3.69 -8.78 4.95
C ILE A 17 -4.91 -7.86 4.75
N PRO A 18 -6.18 -8.32 4.89
CA PRO A 18 -7.34 -7.43 4.79
C PRO A 18 -7.30 -6.23 5.73
N ASN A 19 -6.89 -6.44 6.98
CA ASN A 19 -6.76 -5.37 7.97
C ASN A 19 -5.68 -4.34 7.56
N ALA A 20 -4.52 -4.82 7.08
CA ALA A 20 -3.46 -3.95 6.58
C ALA A 20 -3.89 -3.16 5.32
N VAL A 21 -4.64 -3.77 4.40
CA VAL A 21 -5.21 -3.10 3.23
C VAL A 21 -6.21 -2.02 3.65
N LEU A 22 -7.07 -2.28 4.65
CA LEU A 22 -7.99 -1.29 5.17
C LEU A 22 -7.26 -0.06 5.73
N LYS A 23 -6.22 -0.29 6.54
CA LYS A 23 -5.38 0.80 7.08
C LYS A 23 -4.65 1.55 5.97
N PHE A 24 -4.18 0.85 4.95
CA PHE A 24 -3.54 1.47 3.78
C PHE A 24 -4.48 2.42 3.04
N LYS A 25 -5.73 1.99 2.78
CA LYS A 25 -6.78 2.85 2.20
C LYS A 25 -7.08 4.07 3.07
N GLN A 26 -7.13 3.89 4.39
CA GLN A 26 -7.37 5.01 5.32
C GLN A 26 -6.23 6.03 5.28
N GLY A 27 -4.98 5.57 5.17
CA GLY A 27 -3.81 6.42 4.94
C GLY A 27 -3.93 7.19 3.63
N PHE A 28 -4.31 6.51 2.54
CA PHE A 28 -4.56 7.14 1.24
C PHE A 28 -5.64 8.24 1.33
N GLY A 29 -6.74 7.98 2.03
CA GLY A 29 -7.81 8.97 2.27
C GLY A 29 -7.42 10.14 3.19
N ARG A 30 -6.20 10.16 3.77
CA ARG A 30 -5.67 11.37 4.41
C ARG A 30 -5.18 12.38 3.38
N LEU A 31 -4.70 11.91 2.22
CA LEU A 31 -4.19 12.76 1.14
C LEU A 31 -5.32 13.33 0.29
N ILE A 32 -6.24 12.48 -0.17
CA ILE A 32 -7.32 12.89 -1.06
C ILE A 32 -8.64 12.93 -0.28
N ARG A 33 -9.10 14.13 0.06
CA ARG A 33 -10.39 14.38 0.73
C ARG A 33 -11.41 15.07 -0.19
N GLN A 34 -10.93 15.88 -1.13
CA GLN A 34 -11.71 16.56 -2.16
C GLN A 34 -11.19 16.18 -3.54
N LYS A 35 -12.03 16.35 -4.58
CA LYS A 35 -11.67 16.00 -5.97
C LYS A 35 -10.50 16.80 -6.54
N THR A 36 -10.21 17.96 -5.96
CA THR A 36 -9.13 18.86 -6.35
C THR A 36 -7.84 18.65 -5.56
N ASP A 37 -7.87 17.78 -4.55
CA ASP A 37 -6.67 17.52 -3.75
C ASP A 37 -5.63 16.81 -4.60
N THR A 38 -4.38 17.25 -4.47
CA THR A 38 -3.22 16.66 -5.12
C THR A 38 -2.12 16.47 -4.08
N GLY A 39 -1.25 15.49 -4.33
CA GLY A 39 -0.03 15.32 -3.56
C GLY A 39 0.56 13.93 -3.73
N VAL A 40 1.47 13.57 -2.82
CA VAL A 40 2.34 12.41 -2.98
C VAL A 40 2.24 11.49 -1.77
N ILE A 41 2.16 10.18 -2.03
CA ILE A 41 2.30 9.14 -1.01
C ILE A 41 3.59 8.40 -1.28
N ILE A 42 4.44 8.30 -0.25
CA ILE A 42 5.70 7.57 -0.32
C ILE A 42 5.56 6.34 0.57
N VAL A 43 5.80 5.16 0.00
CA VAL A 43 5.76 3.88 0.70
C VAL A 43 7.16 3.28 0.70
N THR A 44 7.79 3.19 1.87
CA THR A 44 9.15 2.67 2.04
C THR A 44 9.15 1.18 2.41
N ASP A 45 8.24 0.41 1.84
CA ASP A 45 8.05 -1.01 2.14
C ASP A 45 8.11 -1.85 0.86
N ASN A 46 9.21 -2.58 0.69
CA ASN A 46 9.46 -3.42 -0.48
C ASN A 46 8.48 -4.61 -0.60
N ARG A 47 7.74 -4.95 0.47
CA ARG A 47 6.73 -6.02 0.43
C ARG A 47 5.59 -5.68 -0.52
N LEU A 48 5.36 -4.41 -0.82
CA LEU A 48 4.37 -4.00 -1.80
C LEU A 48 4.68 -4.54 -3.21
N ILE A 49 5.97 -4.77 -3.50
CA ILE A 49 6.46 -5.24 -4.80
C ILE A 49 6.84 -6.72 -4.75
N LYS A 50 7.49 -7.15 -3.67
CA LYS A 50 8.12 -8.49 -3.58
C LYS A 50 7.19 -9.58 -3.04
N SER A 51 6.09 -9.23 -2.38
CA SER A 51 5.20 -10.22 -1.78
C SER A 51 4.07 -10.63 -2.73
N ASN A 52 3.59 -11.87 -2.57
CA ASN A 52 2.47 -12.39 -3.36
C ASN A 52 1.15 -11.64 -3.12
N TYR A 53 1.05 -10.90 -2.02
CA TYR A 53 -0.14 -10.13 -1.65
C TYR A 53 0.00 -8.64 -1.96
N GLY A 54 1.16 -8.18 -2.46
CA GLY A 54 1.41 -6.76 -2.78
C GLY A 54 0.39 -6.21 -3.78
N GLN A 55 0.00 -7.02 -4.77
CA GLN A 55 -1.01 -6.65 -5.76
C GLN A 55 -2.37 -6.31 -5.14
N ILE A 56 -2.73 -6.93 -4.00
CA ILE A 56 -3.99 -6.63 -3.29
C ILE A 56 -3.98 -5.18 -2.81
N PHE A 57 -2.84 -4.67 -2.33
CA PHE A 57 -2.71 -3.27 -1.90
C PHE A 57 -2.73 -2.32 -3.10
N LEU A 58 -2.04 -2.66 -4.19
CA LEU A 58 -1.98 -1.82 -5.40
C LEU A 58 -3.37 -1.66 -6.04
N ASN A 59 -4.12 -2.75 -6.15
CA ASN A 59 -5.50 -2.73 -6.65
C ASN A 59 -6.49 -2.05 -5.69
N SER A 60 -6.04 -1.70 -4.47
CA SER A 60 -6.89 -1.12 -3.44
C SER A 60 -7.05 0.40 -3.57
N ILE A 61 -6.22 1.05 -4.40
CA ILE A 61 -6.16 2.51 -4.59
C ILE A 61 -6.23 2.88 -6.08
N PRO A 62 -6.76 4.06 -6.44
CA PRO A 62 -6.94 4.47 -7.84
C PRO A 62 -5.69 5.17 -8.40
N THR A 63 -4.49 4.62 -8.19
CA THR A 63 -3.24 5.22 -8.69
C THR A 63 -2.20 4.16 -9.03
N GLU A 64 -1.30 4.51 -9.94
CA GLU A 64 -0.21 3.63 -10.38
C GLU A 64 1.01 3.76 -9.45
N LEU A 65 1.66 2.62 -9.20
CA LEU A 65 2.89 2.57 -8.41
C LEU A 65 4.08 3.03 -9.25
N ASN A 66 4.84 3.99 -8.73
CA ASN A 66 6.15 4.34 -9.26
C ASN A 66 7.19 3.75 -8.31
N VAL A 67 7.96 2.76 -8.80
CA VAL A 67 9.01 2.12 -8.00
C VAL A 67 10.29 2.90 -8.18
N ILE A 68 10.91 3.29 -7.06
CA ILE A 68 12.13 4.09 -7.04
C ILE A 68 13.21 3.29 -6.30
N TYR A 69 14.36 3.12 -6.93
CA TYR A 69 15.45 2.27 -6.43
C TYR A 69 16.66 3.06 -5.93
N SER A 70 16.71 4.37 -6.18
CA SER A 70 17.82 5.23 -5.79
C SER A 70 17.35 6.59 -5.27
N GLN A 71 18.21 7.26 -4.50
CA GLN A 71 17.95 8.60 -4.01
C GLN A 71 17.89 9.61 -5.17
N ASP A 72 18.74 9.47 -6.19
CA ASP A 72 18.76 10.38 -7.33
C ASP A 72 17.45 10.30 -8.13
N GLU A 73 16.98 9.09 -8.43
CA GLU A 73 15.68 8.86 -9.07
C GLU A 73 14.51 9.44 -8.24
N PHE A 74 14.57 9.31 -6.92
CA PHE A 74 13.59 9.93 -6.03
C PHE A 74 13.58 11.46 -6.15
N LEU A 75 14.77 12.07 -6.07
CA LEU A 75 14.91 13.52 -6.15
C LEU A 75 14.47 14.06 -7.51
N ASP A 76 14.83 13.39 -8.60
CA ASP A 76 14.41 13.76 -9.95
C ASP A 76 12.91 13.68 -10.13
N ARG A 77 12.28 12.63 -9.58
CA ARG A 77 10.82 12.50 -9.64
C ARG A 77 10.13 13.60 -8.86
N ILE A 78 10.55 13.87 -7.62
CA ILE A 78 9.94 14.92 -6.80
C ILE A 78 10.09 16.31 -7.44
N ARG A 79 11.22 16.59 -8.10
CA ARG A 79 11.44 17.85 -8.83
C ARG A 79 10.57 18.00 -10.09
N SER A 80 10.07 16.90 -10.65
CA SER A 80 9.23 16.88 -11.85
C SER A 80 7.72 16.97 -11.58
N LEU A 81 7.30 16.89 -10.31
CA LEU A 81 5.92 17.03 -9.86
C LEU A 81 5.55 18.50 -9.67
#